data_AF-A0A536DC93-F1
#
_entry.id   AF-A0A536DC93-F1
#
_cell.length_a   1.000
_cell.length_b   1.000
_cell.length_c   1.000
_cell.angle_alpha   90.00
_cell.angle_beta   90.00
_cell.angle_gamma   90.00
#
_symmetry.space_group_name_H-M   'P 1'
#
loop_
_entity.id
_entity.type
_entity.pdbx_description
1 polymer ?
#
loop_
_entity_poly.entity_id
_entity_poly.type
_entity_poly.pdbx_seq_one_letter_code
_entity_poly.pdbx_strand_id
1 'polypeptide(L)'
;MAAQPTVLIVGAGFAGLSCAKALARAPVRTILLDRNNYHQFSPLLYQVATSAVDSSDIAYPVRAILRKIPNAQFRLGDVEVVDLERRTVRTDRGSISYDFLVLACGSTSTYFGNESIAERSYAMKTLTDSLLLRNHILSRFESADWAVDERARKELLTFAIVGGGPAGVECAGALAELIARVLRRDFKELDTRAAEILLLQSGPALLEPFAPKLREAAKRKLERMGVQVLLNTRVVEVRDGEIQLADGTVRPVGTVIWTAGVEGALIAEGLSEIAGGARHTIKVGPTLQVPGNPEVFVIGDLAAFDAGGGHQLPQLAPVAIQEGLVAAQNINALARNRPLRQFAYRDKGIMATVGRNTAVVQAGPVRMKGRIGWLVWLFLHLVSIAGFRNRMSIMLNWTWNYFLRDRPVRLVIGDSDRRLERLFQLPYLHRALPDLTEADLVAMWSRLRWRQIRPGEVILREEEPATSFFIVTSGEVEIEVASPDGAPHRLARIGPGGFFGEVGCLTGRSDGTIRATTAGELIAFERKGFIELMAHSPVVRTDVEAQMRRLHELKYATRPGPAVTVGQSGGHG
;
A
#
# COMPACT_ATOMS: atom_id res chain seq x y z
N MET A 1 14.24 13.93 -37.97
CA MET A 1 13.00 13.22 -37.58
C MET A 1 12.30 14.05 -36.53
N ALA A 2 11.01 14.35 -36.68
CA ALA A 2 10.25 15.01 -35.62
C ALA A 2 10.31 14.17 -34.33
N ALA A 3 10.38 14.82 -33.17
CA ALA A 3 10.35 14.11 -31.89
C ALA A 3 9.03 13.33 -31.77
N GLN A 4 9.12 12.06 -31.39
CA GLN A 4 7.92 11.24 -31.19
C GLN A 4 7.15 11.75 -29.97
N PRO A 5 5.81 11.84 -30.03
CA PRO A 5 5.00 12.23 -28.88
C PRO A 5 5.28 11.34 -27.67
N THR A 6 5.35 11.94 -26.49
CA THR A 6 5.58 11.26 -25.22
C THR A 6 4.25 10.92 -24.56
N VAL A 7 4.03 9.63 -24.33
CA VAL A 7 2.93 9.09 -23.54
C VAL A 7 3.43 8.77 -22.15
N LEU A 8 2.94 9.47 -21.13
CA LEU A 8 3.21 9.16 -19.73
C LEU A 8 2.05 8.34 -19.16
N ILE A 9 2.34 7.13 -18.68
CA ILE A 9 1.38 6.26 -18.02
C ILE A 9 1.75 6.21 -16.54
N VAL A 10 0.82 6.60 -15.66
CA VAL A 10 0.98 6.54 -14.20
C VAL A 10 0.25 5.31 -13.68
N GLY A 11 1.00 4.33 -13.16
CA GLY A 11 0.50 3.06 -12.63
C GLY A 11 0.85 1.86 -13.52
N ALA A 12 1.61 0.91 -12.98
CA ALA A 12 2.01 -0.37 -13.57
C ALA A 12 1.11 -1.54 -13.13
N GLY A 13 -0.14 -1.24 -12.78
CA GLY A 13 -1.20 -2.23 -12.56
C GLY A 13 -1.70 -2.86 -13.87
N PHE A 14 -2.85 -3.55 -13.80
CA PHE A 14 -3.46 -4.21 -14.97
C PHE A 14 -3.74 -3.24 -16.13
N ALA A 15 -4.30 -2.06 -15.82
CA ALA A 15 -4.69 -1.08 -16.83
C ALA A 15 -3.47 -0.47 -17.54
N GLY A 16 -2.52 0.07 -16.78
CA GLY A 16 -1.34 0.75 -17.36
C GLY A 16 -0.41 -0.20 -18.12
N LEU A 17 -0.21 -1.44 -17.65
CA LEU A 17 0.54 -2.43 -18.42
C LEU A 17 -0.18 -2.90 -19.68
N SER A 18 -1.52 -3.00 -19.65
CA SER A 18 -2.30 -3.28 -20.85
C SER A 18 -2.12 -2.18 -21.89
N CYS A 19 -2.19 -0.92 -21.45
CA CYS A 19 -1.94 0.26 -22.27
C CYS A 19 -0.52 0.27 -22.86
N ALA A 20 0.50 0.12 -22.03
CA ALA A 20 1.90 0.10 -22.48
C ALA A 20 2.18 -1.01 -23.51
N LYS A 21 1.63 -2.22 -23.29
CA LYS A 21 1.76 -3.34 -24.25
C LYS A 21 1.07 -3.05 -25.58
N ALA A 22 -0.11 -2.44 -25.54
CA ALA A 22 -0.85 -2.09 -26.74
C ALA A 22 -0.21 -0.94 -27.54
N LEU A 23 0.56 -0.06 -26.88
CA LEU A 23 1.34 1.02 -27.51
C LEU A 23 2.67 0.55 -28.14
N ALA A 24 3.03 -0.73 -28.04
CA ALA A 24 4.34 -1.24 -28.47
C ALA A 24 4.71 -0.99 -29.95
N ARG A 25 3.71 -0.74 -30.81
CA ARG A 25 3.88 -0.44 -32.25
C ARG A 25 3.35 0.94 -32.65
N ALA A 26 3.02 1.77 -31.66
CA ALA A 26 2.57 3.14 -31.89
C ALA A 26 3.79 4.06 -32.14
N PRO A 27 3.64 5.13 -32.93
CA PRO A 27 4.73 6.05 -33.26
C PRO A 27 4.95 7.05 -32.12
N VAL A 28 5.12 6.55 -30.90
CA VAL A 28 5.19 7.34 -29.65
C VAL A 28 6.29 6.79 -28.75
N ARG A 29 6.83 7.65 -27.88
CA ARG A 29 7.67 7.26 -26.76
C ARG A 29 6.81 7.03 -25.54
N THR A 30 6.86 5.85 -24.92
CA THR A 30 6.07 5.52 -23.73
C THR A 30 6.94 5.54 -22.47
N ILE A 31 6.48 6.23 -21.43
CA ILE A 31 7.06 6.23 -20.09
C ILE A 31 6.02 5.64 -19.16
N LEU A 32 6.33 4.49 -18.54
CA LEU A 32 5.52 3.91 -17.47
C LEU A 32 6.14 4.28 -16.13
N LEU A 33 5.41 5.00 -15.30
CA LEU A 33 5.79 5.47 -13.98
C LEU A 33 4.98 4.74 -12.91
N ASP A 34 5.63 4.15 -11.92
CA ASP A 34 4.98 3.56 -10.75
C ASP A 34 5.89 3.70 -9.52
N ARG A 35 5.28 3.72 -8.33
CA ARG A 35 6.02 3.72 -7.05
C ARG A 35 6.66 2.37 -6.74
N ASN A 36 6.17 1.29 -7.35
CA ASN A 36 6.70 -0.05 -7.24
C ASN A 36 7.45 -0.45 -8.51
N ASN A 37 8.60 -1.10 -8.35
CA ASN A 37 9.35 -1.65 -9.48
C ASN A 37 8.76 -2.97 -10.05
N TYR A 38 7.63 -3.43 -9.49
CA TYR A 38 6.96 -4.69 -9.79
C TYR A 38 5.47 -4.47 -10.09
N HIS A 39 4.92 -5.39 -10.89
CA HIS A 39 3.50 -5.57 -11.07
C HIS A 39 3.02 -6.67 -10.13
N GLN A 40 1.99 -6.38 -9.33
CA GLN A 40 1.34 -7.37 -8.48
C GLN A 40 0.10 -7.98 -9.14
N PHE A 41 -0.03 -9.30 -9.07
CA PHE A 41 -1.23 -10.01 -9.46
C PHE A 41 -2.22 -10.02 -8.29
N SER A 42 -2.99 -8.93 -8.16
CA SER A 42 -3.89 -8.71 -7.01
C SER A 42 -4.91 -9.83 -6.71
N PRO A 43 -5.40 -10.64 -7.67
CA PRO A 43 -6.33 -11.73 -7.36
C PRO A 43 -5.79 -12.82 -6.45
N LEU A 44 -4.49 -12.86 -6.14
CA LEU A 44 -3.88 -13.86 -5.25
C LEU A 44 -3.30 -13.28 -3.95
N LEU A 45 -3.59 -12.02 -3.62
CA LEU A 45 -3.10 -11.38 -2.39
C LEU A 45 -3.49 -12.13 -1.12
N TYR A 46 -4.72 -12.64 -1.05
CA TYR A 46 -5.18 -13.47 0.08
C TYR A 46 -4.38 -14.77 0.24
N GLN A 47 -3.77 -15.29 -0.83
CA GLN A 47 -2.91 -16.47 -0.75
C GLN A 47 -1.54 -16.12 -0.17
N VAL A 48 -1.03 -14.91 -0.40
CA VAL A 48 0.17 -14.41 0.29
C VAL A 48 -0.14 -14.17 1.77
N ALA A 49 -1.26 -13.50 2.06
CA ALA A 49 -1.71 -13.21 3.42
C ALA A 49 -1.90 -14.45 4.30
N THR A 50 -2.13 -15.60 3.69
CA THR A 50 -2.34 -16.86 4.40
C THR A 50 -1.21 -17.87 4.16
N SER A 51 -0.04 -17.46 3.65
CA SER A 51 1.10 -18.36 3.39
C SER A 51 0.86 -19.45 2.34
N ALA A 52 -0.19 -19.36 1.52
CA ALA A 52 -0.46 -20.34 0.47
C ALA A 52 0.43 -20.15 -0.77
N VAL A 53 0.85 -18.92 -1.07
CA VAL A 53 1.73 -18.59 -2.21
C VAL A 53 2.78 -17.57 -1.75
N ASP A 54 3.97 -17.61 -2.35
CA ASP A 54 5.04 -16.67 -2.05
C ASP A 54 4.79 -15.29 -2.69
N SER A 55 5.33 -14.23 -2.08
CA SER A 55 5.20 -12.88 -2.62
C SER A 55 5.85 -12.72 -4.01
N SER A 56 7.01 -13.35 -4.22
CA SER A 56 7.76 -13.32 -5.49
C SER A 56 7.06 -14.04 -6.63
N ASP A 57 6.11 -14.93 -6.32
CA ASP A 57 5.31 -15.64 -7.31
C ASP A 57 4.26 -14.72 -7.95
N ILE A 58 3.71 -13.78 -7.19
CA ILE A 58 2.66 -12.88 -7.66
C ILE A 58 3.16 -11.47 -7.99
N ALA A 59 4.43 -11.16 -7.67
CA ALA A 59 5.10 -9.91 -8.00
C ALA A 59 6.07 -10.12 -9.18
N TYR A 60 5.90 -9.36 -10.26
CA TYR A 60 6.73 -9.50 -11.46
C TYR A 60 7.41 -8.16 -11.82
N PRO A 61 8.75 -8.11 -11.97
CA PRO A 61 9.45 -6.86 -12.26
C PRO A 61 8.94 -6.16 -13.52
N VAL A 62 8.55 -4.89 -13.41
CA VAL A 62 7.98 -4.11 -14.52
C VAL A 62 8.98 -3.99 -15.66
N ARG A 63 10.27 -3.77 -15.33
CA ARG A 63 11.36 -3.71 -16.31
C ARG A 63 11.47 -5.00 -17.14
N ALA A 64 11.23 -6.16 -16.54
CA ALA A 64 11.26 -7.44 -17.26
C ALA A 64 10.09 -7.56 -18.26
N ILE A 65 8.92 -6.98 -17.95
CA ILE A 65 7.79 -6.87 -18.88
C ILE A 65 8.15 -5.93 -20.04
N LEU A 66 8.61 -4.73 -19.72
CA LEU A 66 8.84 -3.67 -20.72
C LEU A 66 10.06 -3.91 -21.60
N ARG A 67 11.03 -4.74 -21.20
CA ARG A 67 12.22 -5.06 -22.01
C ARG A 67 11.89 -5.56 -23.43
N LYS A 68 10.69 -6.12 -23.63
CA LYS A 68 10.21 -6.59 -24.94
C LYS A 68 9.50 -5.52 -25.78
N ILE A 69 9.35 -4.31 -25.25
CA ILE A 69 8.62 -3.19 -25.84
C ILE A 69 9.62 -2.08 -26.16
N PRO A 70 10.07 -1.95 -27.43
CA PRO A 70 11.23 -1.12 -27.78
C PRO A 70 11.01 0.38 -27.54
N ASN A 71 9.76 0.85 -27.60
CA ASN A 71 9.41 2.25 -27.42
C ASN A 71 8.95 2.58 -25.98
N ALA A 72 9.12 1.68 -25.01
CA ALA A 72 8.69 1.89 -23.63
C ALA A 72 9.87 1.86 -22.65
N GLN A 73 9.84 2.77 -21.68
CA GLN A 73 10.78 2.80 -20.55
C GLN A 73 10.02 2.83 -19.22
N PHE A 74 10.63 2.27 -18.17
CA PHE A 74 10.10 2.33 -16.80
C PHE A 74 10.85 3.37 -15.96
N ARG A 75 10.09 4.15 -15.19
CA ARG A 75 10.57 5.06 -14.15
C ARG A 75 9.95 4.66 -12.81
N LEU A 76 10.80 4.56 -11.79
CA LEU A 76 10.37 4.37 -10.41
C LEU A 76 10.28 5.75 -9.77
N GLY A 77 9.16 6.06 -9.13
CA GLY A 77 8.96 7.32 -8.43
C GLY A 77 7.52 7.49 -7.98
N ASP A 78 7.34 8.29 -6.95
CA ASP A 78 6.02 8.68 -6.44
C ASP A 78 5.54 9.95 -7.13
N VAL A 79 4.30 9.93 -7.58
CA VAL A 79 3.67 11.11 -8.18
C VAL A 79 3.16 12.01 -7.06
N GLU A 80 3.55 13.27 -7.10
CA GLU A 80 3.14 14.28 -6.12
C GLU A 80 2.11 15.24 -6.70
N VAL A 81 2.31 15.69 -7.94
CA VAL A 81 1.42 16.68 -8.61
C VAL A 81 1.19 16.30 -10.07
N VAL A 82 -0.05 16.43 -10.51
CA VAL A 82 -0.44 16.36 -11.92
C VAL A 82 -0.89 17.74 -12.37
N ASP A 83 -0.03 18.43 -13.13
CA ASP A 83 -0.31 19.75 -13.70
C ASP A 83 -0.81 19.59 -15.13
N LEU A 84 -2.12 19.79 -15.30
CA LEU A 84 -2.81 19.64 -16.57
C LEU A 84 -2.55 20.83 -17.52
N GLU A 85 -2.41 22.03 -16.99
CA GLU A 85 -2.16 23.25 -17.78
C GLU A 85 -0.77 23.21 -18.42
N ARG A 86 0.25 22.86 -17.63
CA ARG A 86 1.64 22.76 -18.10
C ARG A 86 1.95 21.42 -18.76
N ARG A 87 1.02 20.46 -18.72
CA ARG A 87 1.19 19.09 -19.20
C ARG A 87 2.43 18.41 -18.61
N THR A 88 2.54 18.48 -17.29
CA THR A 88 3.65 17.87 -16.54
C THR A 88 3.16 17.06 -15.35
N VAL A 89 3.90 16.01 -15.02
CA VAL A 89 3.71 15.25 -13.78
C VAL A 89 4.97 15.41 -12.95
N ARG A 90 4.82 15.91 -11.73
CA ARG A 90 5.91 16.10 -10.77
C ARG A 90 6.01 14.88 -9.86
N THR A 91 7.23 14.41 -9.66
CA THR A 91 7.56 13.27 -8.80
C THR A 91 8.61 13.65 -7.77
N ASP A 92 8.82 12.78 -6.78
CA ASP A 92 9.94 12.85 -5.82
C ASP A 92 11.32 12.90 -6.49
N ARG A 93 11.45 12.37 -7.72
CA ARG A 93 12.70 12.33 -8.50
C ARG A 93 12.76 13.41 -9.61
N GLY A 94 11.81 14.34 -9.67
CA GLY A 94 11.74 15.42 -10.66
C GLY A 94 10.49 15.38 -11.56
N SER A 95 10.44 16.26 -12.55
CA SER A 95 9.26 16.45 -13.41
C SER A 95 9.38 15.74 -14.76
N ILE A 96 8.25 15.23 -15.26
CA ILE A 96 8.14 14.58 -16.56
C ILE A 96 7.03 15.27 -17.37
N SER A 97 7.38 15.86 -18.51
CA SER A 97 6.41 16.43 -19.45
C SER A 97 5.81 15.35 -20.34
N TYR A 98 4.57 15.57 -20.80
CA TYR A 98 3.86 14.62 -21.65
C TYR A 98 3.10 15.31 -22.81
N ASP A 99 2.90 14.58 -23.90
CA ASP A 99 1.94 14.93 -24.96
C ASP A 99 0.60 14.22 -24.72
N PHE A 100 0.63 13.03 -24.12
CA PHE A 100 -0.54 12.28 -23.67
C PHE A 100 -0.30 11.73 -22.26
N LEU A 101 -1.30 11.85 -21.39
CA LEU A 101 -1.27 11.31 -20.03
C LEU A 101 -2.28 10.17 -19.89
N VAL A 102 -1.87 9.07 -19.26
CA VAL A 102 -2.75 7.96 -18.89
C VAL A 102 -2.68 7.75 -17.39
N LEU A 103 -3.77 8.04 -16.69
CA LEU A 103 -3.92 7.82 -15.26
C LEU A 103 -4.50 6.42 -15.02
N ALA A 104 -3.66 5.53 -14.47
CA ALA A 104 -3.95 4.13 -14.20
C ALA A 104 -3.58 3.74 -12.75
N CYS A 105 -3.74 4.69 -11.81
CA CYS A 105 -3.31 4.57 -10.41
C CYS A 105 -4.07 3.50 -9.61
N GLY A 106 -5.20 3.01 -10.14
CA GLY A 106 -6.06 2.03 -9.47
C GLY A 106 -6.87 2.64 -8.33
N SER A 107 -7.04 1.87 -7.27
CA SER A 107 -7.89 2.23 -6.12
C SER A 107 -7.19 1.92 -4.80
N THR A 108 -7.52 2.64 -3.74
CA THR A 108 -7.14 2.35 -2.35
C THR A 108 -8.32 1.79 -1.55
N SER A 109 -8.07 1.26 -0.36
CA SER A 109 -9.13 0.91 0.59
C SER A 109 -9.86 2.18 1.04
N THR A 110 -11.19 2.12 1.08
CA THR A 110 -11.99 3.18 1.71
C THR A 110 -12.40 2.72 3.10
N TYR A 111 -12.35 3.65 4.06
CA TYR A 111 -12.81 3.43 5.43
C TYR A 111 -14.10 4.20 5.71
N PHE A 112 -14.72 4.77 4.66
CA PHE A 112 -15.97 5.54 4.75
C PHE A 112 -15.90 6.69 5.79
N GLY A 113 -14.73 7.32 5.89
CA GLY A 113 -14.45 8.39 6.86
C GLY A 113 -14.23 7.93 8.29
N ASN A 114 -14.06 6.62 8.53
CA ASN A 114 -13.88 6.06 9.86
C ASN A 114 -12.40 5.82 10.19
N GLU A 115 -11.81 6.73 10.95
CA GLU A 115 -10.41 6.69 11.37
C GLU A 115 -10.12 5.49 12.28
N SER A 116 -11.04 5.12 13.18
CA SER A 116 -10.85 3.96 14.07
C SER A 116 -10.60 2.66 13.30
N ILE A 117 -11.33 2.48 12.18
CA ILE A 117 -11.17 1.32 11.31
C ILE A 117 -9.85 1.43 10.54
N ALA A 118 -9.54 2.61 10.01
CA ALA A 118 -8.32 2.83 9.23
C ALA A 118 -7.05 2.53 10.03
N GLU A 119 -7.00 2.91 11.30
CA GLU A 119 -5.83 2.73 12.17
C GLU A 119 -5.73 1.33 12.78
N ARG A 120 -6.84 0.59 12.89
CA ARG A 120 -6.89 -0.67 13.69
C ARG A 120 -7.29 -1.90 12.89
N SER A 121 -7.23 -1.81 11.57
CA SER A 121 -7.50 -2.93 10.69
C SER A 121 -6.37 -3.16 9.70
N TYR A 122 -6.27 -4.40 9.21
CA TYR A 122 -5.38 -4.79 8.14
C TYR A 122 -6.12 -4.74 6.81
N ALA A 123 -5.65 -3.88 5.90
CA ALA A 123 -6.07 -3.93 4.51
C ALA A 123 -5.56 -5.21 3.82
N MET A 124 -6.04 -5.47 2.61
CA MET A 124 -5.54 -6.54 1.75
C MET A 124 -5.60 -6.10 0.28
N LYS A 125 -5.00 -4.94 -0.04
CA LYS A 125 -5.02 -4.32 -1.36
C LYS A 125 -3.65 -4.34 -2.04
N THR A 126 -2.58 -4.34 -1.26
CA THR A 126 -1.19 -4.39 -1.72
C THR A 126 -0.47 -5.67 -1.29
N LEU A 127 0.64 -5.97 -1.96
CA LEU A 127 1.54 -7.05 -1.57
C LEU A 127 2.06 -6.84 -0.13
N THR A 128 2.41 -5.60 0.21
CA THR A 128 2.83 -5.20 1.55
C THR A 128 1.75 -5.51 2.58
N ASP A 129 0.50 -5.13 2.32
CA ASP A 129 -0.61 -5.42 3.23
C ASP A 129 -0.72 -6.93 3.51
N SER A 130 -0.56 -7.75 2.46
CA SER A 130 -0.66 -9.20 2.56
C SER A 130 0.50 -9.79 3.36
N LEU A 131 1.71 -9.27 3.20
CA LEU A 131 2.87 -9.69 3.99
C LEU A 131 2.71 -9.32 5.47
N LEU A 132 2.25 -8.11 5.76
CA LEU A 132 1.98 -7.65 7.13
C LEU A 132 0.90 -8.52 7.79
N LEU A 133 -0.20 -8.76 7.07
CA LEU A 133 -1.28 -9.60 7.55
C LEU A 133 -0.82 -11.04 7.81
N ARG A 134 0.02 -11.61 6.93
CA ARG A 134 0.62 -12.94 7.15
C ARG A 134 1.43 -12.99 8.44
N ASN A 135 2.34 -12.04 8.63
CA ASN A 135 3.17 -11.97 9.82
C ASN A 135 2.28 -11.84 11.07
N HIS A 136 1.31 -10.91 11.04
CA HIS A 136 0.37 -10.72 12.14
C HIS A 136 -0.39 -11.99 12.50
N ILE A 137 -1.00 -12.67 11.51
CA ILE A 137 -1.75 -13.91 11.73
C ILE A 137 -0.86 -14.94 12.41
N LEU A 138 0.33 -15.20 11.87
CA LEU A 138 1.24 -16.19 12.46
C LEU A 138 1.66 -15.80 13.89
N SER A 139 2.00 -14.53 14.12
CA SER A 139 2.36 -14.02 15.46
C SER A 139 1.21 -14.08 16.46
N ARG A 140 -0.06 -13.99 16.04
CA ARG A 140 -1.22 -14.21 16.92
C ARG A 140 -1.25 -15.65 17.45
N PHE A 141 -0.96 -16.64 16.60
CA PHE A 141 -0.91 -18.04 17.04
C PHE A 141 0.27 -18.30 17.98
N GLU A 142 1.45 -17.75 17.69
CA GLU A 142 2.60 -17.80 18.61
C GLU A 142 2.25 -17.18 19.97
N SER A 143 1.62 -16.01 19.98
CA SER A 143 1.19 -15.34 21.22
C SER A 143 0.13 -16.14 21.97
N ALA A 144 -0.78 -16.80 21.26
CA ALA A 144 -1.85 -17.60 21.85
C ALA A 144 -1.34 -18.89 22.51
N ASP A 145 -0.26 -19.47 21.98
CA ASP A 145 0.42 -20.65 22.56
C ASP A 145 1.05 -20.30 23.93
N TRP A 146 1.60 -19.10 24.08
CA TRP A 146 2.11 -18.59 25.37
C TRP A 146 1.04 -18.05 26.32
N ALA A 147 -0.17 -17.75 25.83
CA ALA A 147 -1.22 -17.15 26.65
C ALA A 147 -1.71 -18.12 27.72
N VAL A 148 -1.61 -17.73 28.99
CA VAL A 148 -2.12 -18.51 30.13
C VAL A 148 -3.61 -18.25 30.36
N ASP A 149 -4.05 -17.01 30.13
CA ASP A 149 -5.45 -16.62 30.26
C ASP A 149 -6.26 -17.03 29.03
N GLU A 150 -7.34 -17.78 29.24
CA GLU A 150 -8.20 -18.30 28.18
C GLU A 150 -8.96 -17.16 27.47
N ARG A 151 -9.28 -16.07 28.18
CA ARG A 151 -9.94 -14.92 27.56
C ARG A 151 -8.98 -14.20 26.59
N ALA A 152 -7.76 -13.93 27.02
CA ALA A 152 -6.72 -13.37 26.17
C ALA A 152 -6.41 -14.29 24.97
N ARG A 153 -6.29 -15.61 25.19
CA ARG A 153 -6.11 -16.60 24.12
C ARG A 153 -7.24 -16.54 23.10
N LYS A 154 -8.49 -16.51 23.57
CA LYS A 154 -9.67 -16.41 22.71
C LYS A 154 -9.67 -15.13 21.88
N GLU A 155 -9.33 -13.98 22.49
CA GLU A 155 -9.21 -12.71 21.77
C GLU A 155 -8.17 -12.83 20.64
N LEU A 156 -6.95 -13.31 20.95
CA LEU A 156 -5.86 -13.50 19.99
C LEU A 156 -6.25 -14.38 18.80
N LEU A 157 -7.10 -15.38 19.02
CA LEU A 157 -7.54 -16.34 18.01
C LEU A 157 -8.88 -15.98 17.35
N THR A 158 -9.42 -14.78 17.57
CA THR A 158 -10.65 -14.32 16.93
C THR A 158 -10.35 -13.31 15.82
N PHE A 159 -10.68 -13.69 14.58
CA PHE A 159 -10.41 -12.92 13.36
C PHE A 159 -11.73 -12.42 12.74
N ALA A 160 -11.88 -11.11 12.59
CA ALA A 160 -13.02 -10.50 11.90
C ALA A 160 -12.64 -10.02 10.50
N ILE A 161 -13.26 -10.59 9.49
CA ILE A 161 -13.13 -10.21 8.09
C ILE A 161 -14.35 -9.37 7.71
N VAL A 162 -14.14 -8.09 7.44
CA VAL A 162 -15.21 -7.15 7.12
C VAL A 162 -15.29 -6.97 5.60
N GLY A 163 -16.43 -7.35 5.01
CA GLY A 163 -16.71 -7.31 3.58
C GLY A 163 -16.94 -8.70 2.98
N GLY A 164 -18.19 -8.98 2.57
CA GLY A 164 -18.61 -10.24 1.93
C GLY A 164 -18.41 -10.31 0.42
N GLY A 165 -17.53 -9.47 -0.14
CA GLY A 165 -17.13 -9.52 -1.55
C GLY A 165 -16.15 -10.66 -1.85
N PRO A 166 -15.66 -10.76 -3.11
CA PRO A 166 -14.69 -11.80 -3.49
C PRO A 166 -13.48 -11.87 -2.56
N ALA A 167 -12.82 -10.73 -2.29
CA ALA A 167 -11.62 -10.68 -1.45
C ALA A 167 -11.86 -11.22 -0.03
N GLY A 168 -12.94 -10.82 0.64
CA GLY A 168 -13.26 -11.29 1.99
C GLY A 168 -13.67 -12.77 2.03
N VAL A 169 -14.43 -13.25 1.04
CA VAL A 169 -14.78 -14.67 0.91
C VAL A 169 -13.55 -15.54 0.66
N GLU A 170 -12.65 -15.09 -0.21
CA GLU A 170 -11.40 -15.78 -0.54
C GLU A 170 -10.45 -15.81 0.68
N CYS A 171 -10.33 -14.68 1.39
CA CYS A 171 -9.55 -14.57 2.63
C CYS A 171 -10.10 -15.50 3.72
N ALA A 172 -11.42 -15.46 3.99
CA ALA A 172 -12.06 -16.30 5.00
C ALA A 172 -11.85 -17.79 4.73
N GLY A 173 -12.03 -18.19 3.47
CA GLY A 173 -11.78 -19.57 3.03
C GLY A 173 -10.31 -19.98 3.21
N ALA A 174 -9.38 -19.14 2.78
CA ALA A 174 -7.96 -19.44 2.83
C ALA A 174 -7.40 -19.47 4.27
N LEU A 175 -7.91 -18.60 5.15
CA LEU A 175 -7.57 -18.54 6.57
C LEU A 175 -8.10 -19.78 7.32
N ALA A 176 -9.37 -20.14 7.10
CA ALA A 176 -9.94 -21.36 7.68
C ALA A 176 -9.13 -22.61 7.29
N GLU A 177 -8.59 -22.66 6.08
CA GLU A 177 -7.73 -23.75 5.64
C GLU A 177 -6.33 -23.72 6.24
N LEU A 178 -5.74 -22.54 6.41
CA LEU A 178 -4.46 -22.38 7.09
C LEU A 178 -4.55 -22.96 8.51
N ILE A 179 -5.57 -22.54 9.26
CA ILE A 179 -5.78 -22.93 10.65
C ILE A 179 -6.05 -24.44 10.74
N ALA A 180 -7.06 -24.94 10.02
CA ALA A 180 -7.54 -26.31 10.21
C ALA A 180 -6.57 -27.40 9.71
N ARG A 181 -5.63 -27.07 8.81
CA ARG A 181 -4.79 -28.07 8.14
C ARG A 181 -3.30 -27.91 8.34
N VAL A 182 -2.84 -26.68 8.51
CA VAL A 182 -1.42 -26.35 8.58
C VAL A 182 -1.05 -26.04 10.02
N LEU A 183 -1.62 -24.97 10.61
CA LEU A 183 -1.27 -24.55 11.97
C LEU A 183 -1.62 -25.61 13.02
N ARG A 184 -2.70 -26.36 12.81
CA ARG A 184 -3.04 -27.52 13.66
C ARG A 184 -1.92 -28.58 13.77
N ARG A 185 -1.02 -28.66 12.80
CA ARG A 185 0.12 -29.59 12.81
C ARG A 185 1.37 -28.98 13.44
N ASP A 186 1.49 -27.65 13.38
CA ASP A 186 2.63 -26.90 13.89
C ASP A 186 2.52 -26.72 15.40
N PHE A 187 1.34 -26.33 15.89
CA PHE A 187 1.05 -26.15 17.31
C PHE A 187 0.49 -27.43 17.92
N LYS A 188 1.28 -28.07 18.79
CA LYS A 188 0.91 -29.34 19.45
C LYS A 188 0.11 -29.14 20.74
N GLU A 189 0.33 -28.02 21.42
CA GLU A 189 -0.28 -27.72 22.72
C GLU A 189 -1.49 -26.78 22.56
N LEU A 190 -1.41 -25.76 21.71
CA LEU A 190 -2.54 -24.90 21.38
C LEU A 190 -3.66 -25.64 20.62
N ASP A 191 -4.88 -25.61 21.17
CA ASP A 191 -6.06 -26.06 20.43
C ASP A 191 -6.49 -25.02 19.38
N THR A 192 -5.91 -25.12 18.18
CA THR A 192 -6.25 -24.28 17.02
C THR A 192 -7.72 -24.33 16.61
N ARG A 193 -8.54 -25.29 17.09
CA ARG A 193 -10.00 -25.32 16.84
C ARG A 193 -10.75 -24.25 17.62
N ALA A 194 -10.14 -23.66 18.65
CA ALA A 194 -10.69 -22.53 19.38
C ALA A 194 -10.68 -21.23 18.57
N ALA A 195 -9.96 -21.18 17.44
CA ALA A 195 -9.93 -20.01 16.58
C ALA A 195 -11.29 -19.74 15.91
N GLU A 196 -11.74 -18.50 16.00
CA GLU A 196 -13.00 -18.04 15.43
C GLU A 196 -12.74 -17.14 14.22
N ILE A 197 -13.44 -17.41 13.11
CA ILE A 197 -13.41 -16.54 11.92
C ILE A 197 -14.80 -15.98 11.70
N LEU A 198 -14.95 -14.67 11.84
CA LEU A 198 -16.18 -13.93 11.60
C LEU A 198 -16.10 -13.29 10.22
N LEU A 199 -17.04 -13.57 9.31
CA LEU A 199 -17.17 -12.87 8.03
C LEU A 199 -18.40 -11.97 8.08
N LEU A 200 -18.17 -10.67 8.21
CA LEU A 200 -19.22 -9.65 8.37
C LEU A 200 -19.53 -9.00 7.02
N GLN A 201 -20.81 -9.01 6.63
CA GLN A 201 -21.31 -8.35 5.42
C GLN A 201 -22.47 -7.44 5.79
N SER A 202 -22.38 -6.17 5.38
CA SER A 202 -23.39 -5.16 5.68
C SER A 202 -24.71 -5.40 4.93
N GLY A 203 -24.65 -6.05 3.77
CA GLY A 203 -25.82 -6.43 2.98
C GLY A 203 -26.37 -7.83 3.29
N PRO A 204 -27.45 -8.23 2.60
CA PRO A 204 -28.17 -9.48 2.87
C PRO A 204 -27.51 -10.72 2.25
N ALA A 205 -26.42 -10.59 1.48
CA ALA A 205 -25.79 -11.71 0.81
C ALA A 205 -24.28 -11.52 0.61
N LEU A 206 -23.54 -12.63 0.61
CA LEU A 206 -22.16 -12.68 0.12
C LEU A 206 -22.16 -12.65 -1.41
N LEU A 207 -21.05 -12.16 -2.00
CA LEU A 207 -20.82 -12.20 -3.45
C LEU A 207 -22.02 -11.65 -4.24
N GLU A 208 -22.51 -10.48 -3.86
CA GLU A 208 -23.73 -9.86 -4.42
C GLU A 208 -23.76 -9.80 -5.97
N PRO A 209 -22.65 -9.65 -6.71
CA PRO A 209 -22.70 -9.72 -8.18
C PRO A 209 -23.05 -11.09 -8.77
N PHE A 210 -22.91 -12.19 -8.02
CA PHE A 210 -23.13 -13.55 -8.51
C PHE A 210 -24.62 -13.94 -8.47
N ALA A 211 -25.02 -15.00 -9.17
CA ALA A 211 -26.38 -15.52 -9.09
C ALA A 211 -26.70 -16.10 -7.68
N PRO A 212 -27.94 -16.00 -7.18
CA PRO A 212 -28.30 -16.45 -5.83
C PRO A 212 -27.85 -17.87 -5.47
N LYS A 213 -27.98 -18.83 -6.40
CA LYS A 213 -27.53 -20.22 -6.19
C LYS A 213 -26.02 -20.35 -5.94
N LEU A 214 -25.20 -19.45 -6.50
CA LEU A 214 -23.76 -19.42 -6.28
C LEU A 214 -23.43 -18.77 -4.93
N ARG A 215 -24.12 -17.67 -4.57
CA ARG A 215 -23.99 -17.01 -3.25
C ARG A 215 -24.26 -18.00 -2.12
N GLU A 216 -25.38 -18.74 -2.21
CA GLU A 216 -25.77 -19.77 -1.23
C GLU A 216 -24.80 -20.96 -1.20
N ALA A 217 -24.17 -21.28 -2.32
CA ALA A 217 -23.16 -22.34 -2.35
C ALA A 217 -21.87 -21.91 -1.65
N ALA A 218 -21.46 -20.65 -1.82
CA ALA A 218 -20.30 -20.09 -1.15
C ALA A 218 -20.52 -19.98 0.36
N LYS A 219 -21.64 -19.38 0.80
CA LYS A 219 -22.02 -19.27 2.23
C LYS A 219 -21.99 -20.63 2.93
N ARG A 220 -22.73 -21.62 2.42
CA ARG A 220 -22.76 -22.98 2.99
C ARG A 220 -21.41 -23.68 2.98
N LYS A 221 -20.50 -23.32 2.08
CA LYS A 221 -19.15 -23.88 2.07
C LYS A 221 -18.30 -23.28 3.19
N LEU A 222 -18.35 -21.95 3.36
CA LEU A 222 -17.66 -21.25 4.45
C LEU A 222 -18.13 -21.72 5.82
N GLU A 223 -19.45 -21.84 6.02
CA GLU A 223 -20.03 -22.31 7.29
C GLU A 223 -19.56 -23.74 7.62
N ARG A 224 -19.51 -24.64 6.64
CA ARG A 224 -18.95 -25.99 6.82
C ARG A 224 -17.44 -26.00 7.08
N MET A 225 -16.75 -24.90 6.81
CA MET A 225 -15.32 -24.73 7.13
C MET A 225 -15.11 -24.10 8.51
N GLY A 226 -16.18 -23.80 9.25
CA GLY A 226 -16.13 -23.18 10.59
C GLY A 226 -16.16 -21.65 10.58
N VAL A 227 -16.36 -21.02 9.42
CA VAL A 227 -16.51 -19.56 9.33
C VAL A 227 -17.92 -19.14 9.74
N GLN A 228 -18.03 -18.22 10.69
CA GLN A 228 -19.29 -17.62 11.11
C GLN A 228 -19.66 -16.47 10.15
N VAL A 229 -20.67 -16.68 9.31
CA VAL A 229 -21.11 -15.67 8.33
C VAL A 229 -22.22 -14.80 8.93
N LEU A 230 -21.92 -13.52 9.13
CA LEU A 230 -22.80 -12.50 9.72
C LEU A 230 -23.27 -11.54 8.62
N LEU A 231 -24.49 -11.74 8.13
CA LEU A 231 -25.13 -10.89 7.11
C LEU A 231 -25.90 -9.74 7.77
N ASN A 232 -26.22 -8.70 7.02
CA ASN A 232 -26.86 -7.47 7.52
C ASN A 232 -26.13 -6.89 8.74
N THR A 233 -24.81 -7.11 8.83
CA THR A 233 -24.00 -6.77 9.99
C THR A 233 -22.95 -5.77 9.57
N ARG A 234 -23.05 -4.54 10.07
CA ARG A 234 -22.13 -3.45 9.76
C ARG A 234 -21.26 -3.14 10.97
N VAL A 235 -19.94 -3.11 10.77
CA VAL A 235 -18.98 -2.60 11.76
C VAL A 235 -18.99 -1.06 11.69
N VAL A 236 -19.07 -0.41 12.85
CA VAL A 236 -19.10 1.05 12.97
C VAL A 236 -17.91 1.61 13.75
N GLU A 237 -17.19 0.78 14.49
CA GLU A 237 -15.98 1.19 15.21
C GLU A 237 -15.08 -0.03 15.45
N VAL A 238 -13.77 0.20 15.45
CA VAL A 238 -12.77 -0.80 15.87
C VAL A 238 -12.00 -0.21 17.05
N ARG A 239 -11.91 -0.98 18.15
CA ARG A 239 -11.16 -0.63 19.35
C ARG A 239 -10.14 -1.73 19.65
N ASP A 240 -9.31 -1.52 20.67
CA ASP A 240 -8.33 -2.51 21.07
C ASP A 240 -9.02 -3.77 21.61
N GLY A 241 -8.92 -4.87 20.85
CA GLY A 241 -9.48 -6.16 21.24
C GLY A 241 -10.98 -6.34 20.95
N GLU A 242 -11.66 -5.37 20.33
CA GLU A 242 -13.10 -5.46 20.05
C GLU A 242 -13.57 -4.67 18.82
N ILE A 243 -14.72 -5.06 18.27
CA ILE A 243 -15.47 -4.31 17.25
C ILE A 243 -16.84 -3.94 17.78
N GLN A 244 -17.31 -2.74 17.40
CA GLN A 244 -18.68 -2.31 17.63
C GLN A 244 -19.50 -2.43 16.33
N LEU A 245 -20.67 -3.04 16.45
CA LEU A 245 -21.62 -3.23 15.35
C LEU A 245 -22.69 -2.12 15.37
N ALA A 246 -23.33 -1.90 14.22
CA ALA A 246 -24.33 -0.85 14.04
C ALA A 246 -25.59 -1.03 14.91
N ASP A 247 -25.87 -2.25 15.39
CA ASP A 247 -26.97 -2.54 16.32
C ASP A 247 -26.58 -2.30 17.79
N GLY A 248 -25.37 -1.81 18.06
CA GLY A 248 -24.84 -1.58 19.40
C GLY A 248 -24.12 -2.79 20.01
N THR A 249 -24.15 -3.96 19.36
CA THR A 249 -23.43 -5.14 19.83
C THR A 249 -21.93 -4.91 19.79
N VAL A 250 -21.22 -5.28 20.86
CA VAL A 250 -19.77 -5.30 20.92
C VAL A 250 -19.28 -6.75 20.87
N ARG A 251 -18.26 -7.03 20.07
CA ARG A 251 -17.66 -8.37 19.96
C ARG A 251 -16.15 -8.33 20.16
N PRO A 252 -15.59 -9.20 21.01
CA PRO A 252 -14.14 -9.31 21.15
C PRO A 252 -13.53 -9.89 19.88
N VAL A 253 -12.49 -9.24 19.36
CA VAL A 253 -11.74 -9.65 18.17
C VAL A 253 -10.27 -9.24 18.32
N GLY A 254 -9.34 -10.16 18.06
CA GLY A 254 -7.90 -9.86 18.13
C GLY A 254 -7.36 -9.26 16.84
N THR A 255 -8.02 -9.53 15.71
CA THR A 255 -7.59 -9.08 14.38
C THR A 255 -8.79 -8.66 13.54
N VAL A 256 -8.74 -7.47 12.95
CA VAL A 256 -9.73 -7.00 11.97
C VAL A 256 -9.07 -6.91 10.59
N ILE A 257 -9.62 -7.64 9.62
CA ILE A 257 -9.19 -7.65 8.22
C ILE A 257 -10.24 -6.89 7.40
N TRP A 258 -9.87 -5.74 6.87
CA TRP A 258 -10.76 -4.86 6.13
C TRP A 258 -10.68 -5.13 4.61
N THR A 259 -11.79 -5.62 4.07
CA THR A 259 -11.95 -5.88 2.62
C THR A 259 -13.18 -5.15 2.04
N ALA A 260 -13.79 -4.28 2.84
CA ALA A 260 -15.05 -3.63 2.52
C ALA A 260 -14.84 -2.34 1.72
N GLY A 261 -14.93 -2.47 0.40
CA GLY A 261 -14.97 -1.33 -0.51
C GLY A 261 -13.60 -0.76 -0.86
N VAL A 262 -13.55 -0.09 -1.99
CA VAL A 262 -12.39 0.65 -2.47
C VAL A 262 -12.86 1.98 -3.06
N GLU A 263 -11.93 2.93 -3.18
CA GLU A 263 -12.11 4.24 -3.78
C GLU A 263 -10.95 4.58 -4.71
N GLY A 264 -11.17 5.47 -5.67
CA GLY A 264 -10.14 5.87 -6.63
C GLY A 264 -8.90 6.42 -5.93
N ALA A 265 -7.72 6.01 -6.38
CA ALA A 265 -6.47 6.44 -5.78
C ALA A 265 -6.06 7.82 -6.33
N LEU A 266 -6.61 8.89 -5.74
CA LEU A 266 -6.23 10.29 -6.00
C LEU A 266 -4.89 10.60 -5.32
N ILE A 267 -3.82 9.95 -5.80
CA ILE A 267 -2.50 9.96 -5.18
C ILE A 267 -1.73 11.27 -5.30
N ALA A 268 -2.24 12.23 -6.09
CA ALA A 268 -1.50 13.42 -6.47
C ALA A 268 -2.38 14.67 -6.41
N GLU A 269 -1.79 15.79 -6.00
CA GLU A 269 -2.39 17.11 -6.09
C GLU A 269 -2.74 17.41 -7.57
N GLY A 270 -3.83 18.13 -7.79
CA GLY A 270 -4.41 18.38 -9.12
C GLY A 270 -5.38 17.29 -9.60
N LEU A 271 -5.26 16.03 -9.15
CA LEU A 271 -6.23 14.99 -9.50
C LEU A 271 -7.60 15.21 -8.83
N SER A 272 -7.61 15.79 -7.64
CA SER A 272 -8.84 16.13 -6.91
C SER A 272 -9.67 17.19 -7.62
N GLU A 273 -9.05 18.06 -8.43
CA GLU A 273 -9.73 19.14 -9.16
C GLU A 273 -10.55 18.61 -10.34
N ILE A 274 -10.09 17.50 -10.93
CA ILE A 274 -10.80 16.78 -11.99
C ILE A 274 -11.59 15.58 -11.46
N ALA A 275 -11.55 15.33 -10.14
CA ALA A 275 -12.38 14.32 -9.52
C ALA A 275 -13.85 14.77 -9.63
N GLY A 276 -14.69 13.89 -10.16
CA GLY A 276 -16.09 14.22 -10.41
C GLY A 276 -17.01 13.01 -10.41
N GLY A 277 -16.47 11.81 -10.26
CA GLY A 277 -17.21 10.56 -10.10
C GLY A 277 -17.42 10.21 -8.63
N ALA A 278 -18.28 9.23 -8.37
CA ALA A 278 -18.49 8.70 -7.01
C ALA A 278 -17.21 8.05 -6.46
N ARG A 279 -17.01 8.06 -5.14
CA ARG A 279 -15.88 7.40 -4.46
C ARG A 279 -14.50 7.79 -5.01
N HIS A 280 -14.25 9.09 -5.13
CA HIS A 280 -12.96 9.64 -5.54
C HIS A 280 -12.48 9.15 -6.93
N THR A 281 -13.41 8.94 -7.86
CA THR A 281 -13.12 8.55 -9.25
C THR A 281 -13.21 9.76 -10.19
N ILE A 282 -12.60 9.64 -11.38
CA ILE A 282 -12.57 10.69 -12.40
C ILE A 282 -13.52 10.35 -13.53
N LYS A 283 -14.48 11.23 -13.83
CA LYS A 283 -15.43 11.06 -14.94
C LYS A 283 -14.69 11.05 -16.27
N VAL A 284 -15.03 10.09 -17.12
CA VAL A 284 -14.47 9.97 -18.47
C VAL A 284 -15.57 9.91 -19.53
N GLY A 285 -15.26 10.41 -20.73
CA GLY A 285 -16.13 10.28 -21.88
C GLY A 285 -16.09 8.87 -22.51
N PRO A 286 -16.88 8.65 -23.59
CA PRO A 286 -16.95 7.36 -24.29
C PRO A 286 -15.60 6.86 -24.83
N THR A 287 -14.64 7.75 -25.06
CA THR A 287 -13.29 7.46 -25.56
C THR A 287 -12.25 7.31 -24.45
N LEU A 288 -12.68 7.28 -23.17
CA LEU A 288 -11.86 7.22 -21.96
C LEU A 288 -11.04 8.50 -21.66
N GLN A 289 -11.34 9.59 -22.37
CA GLN A 289 -10.71 10.89 -22.16
C GLN A 289 -11.42 11.69 -21.05
N VAL A 290 -10.66 12.52 -20.34
CA VAL A 290 -11.21 13.47 -19.36
C VAL A 290 -11.91 14.61 -20.10
N PRO A 291 -13.16 14.95 -19.76
CA PRO A 291 -13.82 16.13 -20.32
C PRO A 291 -13.00 17.41 -20.10
N GLY A 292 -12.80 18.20 -21.16
CA GLY A 292 -11.97 19.41 -21.12
C GLY A 292 -10.46 19.18 -21.29
N ASN A 293 -9.97 17.94 -21.16
CA ASN A 293 -8.55 17.59 -21.28
C ASN A 293 -8.39 16.37 -22.23
N PRO A 294 -8.53 16.54 -23.55
CA PRO A 294 -8.53 15.43 -24.52
C PRO A 294 -7.20 14.65 -24.60
N GLU A 295 -6.10 15.21 -24.14
CA GLU A 295 -4.80 14.56 -24.02
C GLU A 295 -4.69 13.60 -22.82
N VAL A 296 -5.64 13.67 -21.88
CA VAL A 296 -5.63 12.89 -20.64
C VAL A 296 -6.66 11.77 -20.72
N PHE A 297 -6.20 10.55 -20.46
CA PHE A 297 -7.01 9.34 -20.36
C PHE A 297 -7.00 8.84 -18.93
N VAL A 298 -8.15 8.37 -18.44
CA VAL A 298 -8.24 7.67 -17.14
C VAL A 298 -8.79 6.28 -17.37
N ILE A 299 -8.12 5.28 -16.80
CA ILE A 299 -8.44 3.86 -16.98
C ILE A 299 -8.30 3.08 -15.67
N GLY A 300 -8.93 1.91 -15.61
CA GLY A 300 -8.96 1.04 -14.44
C GLY A 300 -9.84 1.62 -13.33
N ASP A 301 -9.56 1.23 -12.10
CA ASP A 301 -10.44 1.51 -10.95
C ASP A 301 -10.58 3.02 -10.62
N LEU A 302 -9.76 3.88 -11.21
CA LEU A 302 -9.83 5.34 -11.09
C LEU A 302 -10.86 5.97 -12.04
N ALA A 303 -11.23 5.28 -13.12
CA ALA A 303 -12.15 5.79 -14.14
C ALA A 303 -13.61 5.60 -13.73
N ALA A 304 -14.39 6.68 -13.75
CA ALA A 304 -15.84 6.66 -13.70
C ALA A 304 -16.42 6.66 -15.12
N PHE A 305 -16.35 5.49 -15.77
CA PHE A 305 -16.99 5.29 -17.08
C PHE A 305 -18.48 4.98 -16.91
N ASP A 306 -19.34 5.73 -17.61
CA ASP A 306 -20.77 5.46 -17.68
C ASP A 306 -21.06 4.42 -18.77
N ALA A 307 -21.44 3.21 -18.37
CA ALA A 307 -21.83 2.13 -19.28
C ALA A 307 -23.27 2.30 -19.82
N GLY A 308 -23.97 3.38 -19.45
CA GLY A 308 -25.32 3.71 -19.83
C GLY A 308 -26.24 3.85 -18.62
N GLY A 309 -27.13 4.85 -18.65
CA GLY A 309 -28.14 5.06 -17.60
C GLY A 309 -27.56 5.40 -16.22
N GLY A 310 -26.34 5.94 -16.16
CA GLY A 310 -25.64 6.25 -14.91
C GLY A 310 -25.01 5.03 -14.23
N HIS A 311 -24.93 3.88 -14.90
CA HIS A 311 -24.34 2.66 -14.35
C HIS A 311 -22.83 2.65 -14.56
N GLN A 312 -22.07 2.67 -13.46
CA GLN A 312 -20.61 2.55 -13.53
C GLN A 312 -20.18 1.10 -13.70
N LEU A 313 -19.05 0.92 -14.39
CA LEU A 313 -18.42 -0.40 -14.48
C LEU A 313 -17.82 -0.84 -13.14
N PRO A 314 -17.80 -2.15 -12.86
CA PRO A 314 -17.21 -2.67 -11.64
C PRO A 314 -15.67 -2.55 -11.69
N GLN A 315 -15.05 -2.30 -10.53
CA GLN A 315 -13.60 -2.19 -10.36
C GLN A 315 -12.94 -3.58 -10.42
N LEU A 316 -12.82 -4.13 -11.63
CA LEU A 316 -12.32 -5.47 -11.92
C LEU A 316 -11.16 -5.44 -12.93
N ALA A 317 -10.19 -6.35 -12.76
CA ALA A 317 -9.05 -6.46 -13.66
C ALA A 317 -9.43 -6.62 -15.16
N PRO A 318 -10.46 -7.40 -15.56
CA PRO A 318 -10.87 -7.47 -16.96
C PRO A 318 -11.41 -6.16 -17.54
N VAL A 319 -11.98 -5.26 -16.73
CA VAL A 319 -12.40 -3.91 -17.14
C VAL A 319 -11.14 -3.09 -17.39
N ALA A 320 -10.27 -2.99 -16.39
CA ALA A 320 -8.98 -2.29 -16.46
C ALA A 320 -8.13 -2.70 -17.68
N ILE A 321 -8.03 -3.99 -17.97
CA ILE A 321 -7.28 -4.50 -19.14
C ILE A 321 -7.90 -4.02 -20.45
N GLN A 322 -9.23 -4.05 -20.58
CA GLN A 322 -9.92 -3.64 -21.79
C GLN A 322 -9.88 -2.11 -21.99
N GLU A 323 -10.01 -1.34 -20.92
CA GLU A 323 -9.85 0.12 -20.96
C GLU A 323 -8.44 0.51 -21.38
N GLY A 324 -7.41 -0.13 -20.80
CA GLY A 324 -6.02 0.11 -21.20
C GLY A 324 -5.76 -0.18 -22.69
N LEU A 325 -6.41 -1.21 -23.23
CA LEU A 325 -6.32 -1.51 -24.67
C LEU A 325 -6.96 -0.41 -25.53
N VAL A 326 -8.14 0.09 -25.14
CA VAL A 326 -8.83 1.15 -25.90
C VAL A 326 -8.14 2.50 -25.78
N ALA A 327 -7.64 2.87 -24.59
CA ALA A 327 -6.84 4.08 -24.41
C ALA A 327 -5.60 4.07 -25.31
N ALA A 328 -4.86 2.95 -25.35
CA ALA A 328 -3.72 2.80 -26.26
C ALA A 328 -4.12 2.91 -27.74
N GLN A 329 -5.25 2.32 -28.14
CA GLN A 329 -5.77 2.45 -29.51
C GLN A 329 -6.11 3.90 -29.87
N ASN A 330 -6.71 4.64 -28.94
CA ASN A 330 -7.09 6.04 -29.12
C ASN A 330 -5.86 6.97 -29.17
N ILE A 331 -4.87 6.79 -28.28
CA ILE A 331 -3.59 7.50 -28.35
C ILE A 331 -2.89 7.24 -29.69
N ASN A 332 -2.85 5.98 -30.12
CA ASN A 332 -2.28 5.59 -31.40
C ASN A 332 -3.05 6.15 -32.61
N ALA A 333 -4.37 6.37 -32.47
CA ALA A 333 -5.19 7.03 -33.48
C ALA A 333 -4.87 8.54 -33.53
N LEU A 334 -4.78 9.21 -32.37
CA LEU A 334 -4.42 10.63 -32.28
C LEU A 334 -3.02 10.90 -32.85
N ALA A 335 -2.03 10.07 -32.50
CA ALA A 335 -0.67 10.17 -33.04
C ALA A 335 -0.60 9.97 -34.58
N ARG A 336 -1.67 9.45 -35.20
CA ARG A 336 -1.81 9.25 -36.65
C ARG A 336 -2.94 10.07 -37.28
N ASN A 337 -3.54 11.02 -36.55
CA ASN A 337 -4.70 11.80 -37.00
C ASN A 337 -5.87 10.95 -37.52
N ARG A 338 -6.21 9.88 -36.79
CA ARG A 338 -7.32 8.95 -37.09
C ARG A 338 -8.47 9.11 -36.10
N PRO A 339 -9.71 8.75 -36.48
CA PRO A 339 -10.86 8.83 -35.58
C PRO A 339 -10.71 7.92 -34.36
N LEU A 340 -11.24 8.39 -33.24
CA LEU A 340 -11.25 7.68 -31.96
C LEU A 340 -12.28 6.55 -31.94
N ARG A 341 -12.04 5.59 -31.04
CA ARG A 341 -12.93 4.47 -30.76
C ARG A 341 -13.61 4.67 -29.42
N GLN A 342 -14.91 4.40 -29.40
CA GLN A 342 -15.67 4.32 -28.16
C GLN A 342 -15.36 3.02 -27.41
N PHE A 343 -15.29 3.11 -26.09
CA PHE A 343 -15.13 1.97 -25.22
C PHE A 343 -16.47 1.27 -25.02
N ALA A 344 -16.45 -0.06 -25.14
CA ALA A 344 -17.58 -0.91 -24.81
C ALA A 344 -17.04 -2.12 -24.05
N TYR A 345 -17.44 -2.27 -22.79
CA TYR A 345 -16.98 -3.36 -21.96
C TYR A 345 -17.62 -4.68 -22.41
N ARG A 346 -16.77 -5.69 -22.67
CA ARG A 346 -17.22 -7.05 -22.88
C ARG A 346 -17.02 -7.87 -21.61
N ASP A 347 -18.11 -8.19 -20.94
CA ASP A 347 -18.09 -9.05 -19.75
C ASP A 347 -17.64 -10.47 -20.14
N LYS A 348 -16.55 -10.92 -19.50
CA LYS A 348 -16.00 -12.28 -19.66
C LYS A 348 -16.44 -13.23 -18.53
N GLY A 349 -17.21 -12.72 -17.59
CA GLY A 349 -17.61 -13.42 -16.38
C GLY A 349 -16.77 -13.04 -15.16
N ILE A 350 -17.25 -13.52 -14.02
CA ILE A 350 -16.68 -13.33 -12.69
C ILE A 350 -16.48 -14.67 -12.02
N MET A 351 -15.48 -14.74 -11.14
CA MET A 351 -15.18 -15.93 -10.36
C MET A 351 -14.60 -15.56 -9.00
N ALA A 352 -14.83 -16.40 -8.02
CA ALA A 352 -14.26 -16.28 -6.68
C ALA A 352 -14.00 -17.67 -6.12
N THR A 353 -12.85 -17.87 -5.49
CA THR A 353 -12.63 -19.09 -4.72
C THR A 353 -13.26 -18.96 -3.33
N VAL A 354 -13.69 -20.08 -2.75
CA VAL A 354 -14.25 -20.12 -1.39
C VAL A 354 -13.34 -20.94 -0.46
N GLY A 355 -12.42 -21.68 -1.06
CA GLY A 355 -11.54 -22.62 -0.39
C GLY A 355 -11.09 -23.66 -1.40
N ARG A 356 -10.21 -24.55 -0.98
CA ARG A 356 -9.71 -25.64 -1.79
C ARG A 356 -10.84 -26.47 -2.38
N ASN A 357 -10.68 -26.82 -3.65
CA ASN A 357 -11.64 -27.60 -4.42
C ASN A 357 -13.02 -26.94 -4.56
N THR A 358 -13.19 -25.66 -4.21
CA THR A 358 -14.47 -24.97 -4.32
C THR A 358 -14.29 -23.53 -4.78
N ALA A 359 -14.74 -23.25 -6.00
CA ALA A 359 -14.92 -21.89 -6.49
C ALA A 359 -16.31 -21.74 -7.10
N VAL A 360 -16.76 -20.50 -7.24
CA VAL A 360 -17.95 -20.12 -7.99
C VAL A 360 -17.53 -19.35 -9.22
N VAL A 361 -18.10 -19.70 -10.38
CA VAL A 361 -17.80 -19.09 -11.67
C VAL A 361 -19.11 -18.77 -12.37
N GLN A 362 -19.22 -17.57 -12.92
CA GLN A 362 -20.37 -17.11 -13.68
C GLN A 362 -19.90 -16.38 -14.94
N ALA A 363 -20.35 -16.83 -16.11
CA ALA A 363 -20.09 -16.17 -17.38
C ALA A 363 -21.37 -16.22 -18.22
N GLY A 364 -22.06 -15.08 -18.34
CA GLY A 364 -23.39 -15.02 -18.95
C GLY A 364 -24.36 -16.06 -18.31
N PRO A 365 -24.97 -16.97 -19.10
CA PRO A 365 -25.86 -18.00 -18.58
C PRO A 365 -25.12 -19.15 -17.87
N VAL A 366 -23.82 -19.30 -18.11
CA VAL A 366 -23.03 -20.41 -17.58
C VAL A 366 -22.71 -20.16 -16.12
N ARG A 367 -23.05 -21.12 -15.26
CA ARG A 367 -22.85 -21.06 -13.81
C ARG A 367 -22.21 -22.36 -13.33
N MET A 368 -21.02 -22.28 -12.77
CA MET A 368 -20.28 -23.43 -12.25
C MET A 368 -19.96 -23.22 -10.76
N LYS A 369 -19.95 -24.32 -10.00
CA LYS A 369 -19.60 -24.31 -8.58
C LYS A 369 -18.81 -25.56 -8.19
N GLY A 370 -18.16 -25.51 -7.02
CA GLY A 370 -17.46 -26.68 -6.47
C GLY A 370 -16.16 -26.96 -7.22
N ARG A 371 -15.84 -28.25 -7.40
CA ARG A 371 -14.55 -28.69 -7.96
C ARG A 371 -14.33 -28.25 -9.40
N ILE A 372 -15.37 -28.32 -10.22
CA ILE A 372 -15.30 -27.90 -11.64
C ILE A 372 -15.04 -26.40 -11.72
N GLY A 373 -15.78 -25.59 -10.94
CA GLY A 373 -15.53 -24.16 -10.84
C GLY A 373 -14.10 -23.86 -10.37
N TRP A 374 -13.58 -24.63 -9.41
CA TRP A 374 -12.22 -24.49 -8.92
C TRP A 374 -11.14 -24.83 -9.97
N LEU A 375 -11.34 -25.87 -10.78
CA LEU A 375 -10.42 -26.19 -11.89
C LEU A 375 -10.40 -25.08 -12.96
N VAL A 376 -11.57 -24.53 -13.31
CA VAL A 376 -11.67 -23.38 -14.22
C VAL A 376 -10.97 -22.16 -13.64
N TRP A 377 -11.18 -21.89 -12.35
CA TRP A 377 -10.50 -20.81 -11.63
C TRP A 377 -8.98 -20.96 -11.69
N LEU A 378 -8.45 -22.16 -11.38
CA LEU A 378 -7.01 -22.46 -11.44
C LEU A 378 -6.46 -22.19 -12.85
N PHE A 379 -7.10 -22.74 -13.88
CA PHE A 379 -6.66 -22.60 -15.25
C PHE A 379 -6.63 -21.13 -15.71
N LEU A 380 -7.72 -20.39 -15.48
CA LEU A 380 -7.82 -19.00 -15.93
C LEU A 380 -6.84 -18.07 -15.19
N HIS A 381 -6.65 -18.25 -13.88
CA HIS A 381 -5.67 -17.44 -13.14
C HIS A 381 -4.24 -17.80 -13.54
N LEU A 382 -3.93 -19.08 -13.75
CA LEU A 382 -2.62 -19.52 -14.21
C LEU A 382 -2.23 -18.89 -15.56
N VAL A 383 -3.15 -18.83 -16.52
CA VAL A 383 -2.90 -18.20 -17.82
C VAL A 383 -2.79 -16.67 -17.71
N SER A 384 -3.45 -16.07 -16.72
CA SER A 384 -3.51 -14.61 -16.53
C SER A 384 -2.27 -14.01 -15.84
N ILE A 385 -1.53 -14.80 -15.07
CA ILE A 385 -0.30 -14.36 -14.38
C ILE A 385 0.77 -13.91 -15.40
N ALA A 386 1.54 -12.87 -15.09
CA ALA A 386 2.63 -12.40 -15.93
C ALA A 386 3.90 -13.26 -15.72
N GLY A 387 4.57 -13.66 -16.81
CA GLY A 387 5.84 -14.38 -16.77
C GLY A 387 5.71 -15.89 -16.65
N PHE A 388 6.48 -16.64 -17.46
CA PHE A 388 6.41 -18.11 -17.49
C PHE A 388 6.91 -18.77 -16.19
N ARG A 389 8.01 -18.26 -15.61
CA ARG A 389 8.57 -18.77 -14.36
C ARG A 389 7.58 -18.64 -13.19
N ASN A 390 6.97 -17.48 -13.01
CA ASN A 390 5.94 -17.24 -11.99
C ASN A 390 4.76 -18.18 -12.14
N ARG A 391 4.25 -18.38 -13.37
CA ARG A 391 3.20 -19.37 -13.64
C ARG A 391 3.61 -20.78 -13.21
N MET A 392 4.80 -21.24 -13.58
CA MET A 392 5.28 -22.56 -13.20
C MET A 392 5.47 -22.71 -11.69
N SER A 393 6.02 -21.69 -11.02
CA SER A 393 6.19 -21.68 -9.57
C SER A 393 4.83 -21.77 -8.86
N ILE A 394 3.85 -20.95 -9.25
CA ILE A 394 2.48 -20.99 -8.70
C ILE A 394 1.82 -22.36 -8.95
N MET A 395 1.95 -22.90 -10.16
CA MET A 395 1.41 -24.22 -10.49
C MET A 395 2.04 -25.32 -9.62
N LEU A 396 3.36 -25.30 -9.43
CA LEU A 396 4.08 -26.24 -8.58
C LEU A 396 3.69 -26.07 -7.12
N ASN A 397 3.60 -24.84 -6.61
CA ASN A 397 3.15 -24.54 -5.25
C ASN A 397 1.71 -25.00 -5.00
N TRP A 398 0.78 -24.73 -5.92
CA TRP A 398 -0.58 -25.26 -5.85
C TRP A 398 -0.61 -26.78 -5.86
N THR A 399 0.22 -27.43 -6.68
CA THR A 399 0.35 -28.89 -6.74
C THR A 399 0.90 -29.44 -5.43
N TRP A 400 1.96 -28.84 -4.89
CA TRP A 400 2.61 -29.23 -3.63
C TRP A 400 1.66 -29.05 -2.44
N ASN A 401 1.05 -27.87 -2.31
CA ASN A 401 0.01 -27.58 -1.31
C ASN A 401 -1.17 -28.56 -1.45
N TYR A 402 -1.48 -28.97 -2.68
CA TYR A 402 -2.50 -29.98 -2.92
C TYR A 402 -2.07 -31.34 -2.34
N PHE A 403 -0.94 -31.90 -2.75
CA PHE A 403 -0.57 -33.27 -2.33
C PHE A 403 -0.07 -33.37 -0.89
N LEU A 404 0.80 -32.47 -0.46
CA LEU A 404 1.52 -32.59 0.82
C LEU A 404 0.80 -31.88 1.98
N ARG A 405 -0.22 -31.05 1.66
CA ARG A 405 -0.99 -30.27 2.65
C ARG A 405 -0.08 -29.42 3.53
N ASP A 406 1.04 -28.99 2.97
CA ASP A 406 2.05 -28.17 3.59
C ASP A 406 2.07 -26.82 2.90
N ARG A 407 2.49 -25.77 3.62
CA ARG A 407 2.66 -24.42 3.09
C ARG A 407 4.11 -24.01 3.42
N PRO A 408 5.02 -23.95 2.43
CA PRO A 408 6.45 -23.86 2.72
C PRO A 408 6.87 -22.50 3.31
N VAL A 409 6.14 -21.42 3.03
CA VAL A 409 6.50 -20.06 3.47
C VAL A 409 5.67 -19.64 4.69
N ARG A 410 6.10 -20.09 5.87
CA ARG A 410 5.52 -19.74 7.18
C ARG A 410 6.54 -19.00 8.06
N LEU A 411 7.22 -18.03 7.46
CA LEU A 411 8.20 -17.23 8.15
C LEU A 411 7.52 -15.99 8.73
N VAL A 412 7.71 -15.77 10.03
CA VAL A 412 7.48 -14.48 10.66
C VAL A 412 8.75 -13.67 10.47
N ILE A 413 8.66 -12.57 9.73
CA ILE A 413 9.82 -11.77 9.35
C ILE A 413 9.80 -10.47 10.15
N GLY A 414 10.88 -10.18 10.86
CA GLY A 414 10.96 -9.13 11.89
C GLY A 414 10.49 -9.63 13.26
N ASP A 415 10.89 -8.94 14.33
CA ASP A 415 10.41 -9.28 15.69
C ASP A 415 8.91 -8.97 15.75
N SER A 416 8.10 -9.86 16.31
CA SER A 416 6.62 -9.79 16.30
C SER A 416 6.03 -8.70 17.21
N ASP A 417 6.71 -7.58 17.34
CA ASP A 417 6.29 -6.47 18.17
C ASP A 417 5.22 -5.66 17.41
N ARG A 418 4.08 -5.36 18.06
CA ARG A 418 3.05 -4.39 17.64
C ARG A 418 3.63 -3.07 17.08
N ARG A 419 4.86 -2.78 17.44
CA ARG A 419 5.63 -1.63 17.02
C ARG A 419 6.09 -1.71 15.55
N LEU A 420 6.34 -2.90 14.96
CA LEU A 420 6.66 -3.06 13.53
C LEU A 420 5.44 -2.71 12.69
N GLU A 421 4.30 -3.24 13.11
CA GLU A 421 3.00 -2.97 12.51
C GLU A 421 2.67 -1.46 12.57
N ARG A 422 2.93 -0.79 13.72
CA ARG A 422 2.84 0.68 13.81
C ARG A 422 3.84 1.38 12.88
N LEU A 423 5.07 0.90 12.78
CA LEU A 423 6.10 1.48 11.90
C LEU A 423 5.64 1.51 10.44
N PHE A 424 5.00 0.44 9.97
CA PHE A 424 4.45 0.32 8.61
C PHE A 424 3.13 1.06 8.41
N GLN A 425 2.39 1.36 9.48
CA GLN A 425 1.15 2.16 9.44
C GLN A 425 1.40 3.66 9.58
N LEU A 426 2.60 4.10 9.96
CA LEU A 426 2.93 5.52 10.02
C LEU A 426 2.96 6.10 8.59
N PRO A 427 2.04 7.02 8.22
CA PRO A 427 1.93 7.57 6.87
C PRO A 427 3.21 8.26 6.37
N TYR A 428 4.11 8.59 7.29
CA TYR A 428 5.31 9.38 7.07
C TYR A 428 6.61 8.57 7.07
N LEU A 429 6.60 7.30 7.46
CA LEU A 429 7.83 6.52 7.53
C LEU A 429 8.43 6.28 6.13
N HIS A 430 7.56 6.10 5.14
CA HIS A 430 7.93 6.04 3.72
C HIS A 430 8.45 7.39 3.17
N ARG A 431 8.08 8.52 3.79
CA ARG A 431 8.68 9.84 3.49
C ARG A 431 10.04 10.02 4.14
N ALA A 432 10.23 9.52 5.37
CA ALA A 432 11.48 9.67 6.10
C ALA A 432 12.57 8.70 5.62
N LEU A 433 12.22 7.51 5.15
CA LEU A 433 13.15 6.43 4.78
C LEU A 433 12.69 5.67 3.51
N PRO A 434 12.81 6.27 2.29
CA PRO A 434 12.03 5.85 1.13
C PRO A 434 12.40 4.53 0.42
N ASP A 435 13.46 3.81 0.81
CA ASP A 435 13.98 2.68 0.00
C ASP A 435 14.54 1.51 0.85
N LEU A 436 13.99 1.26 2.04
CA LEU A 436 14.48 0.15 2.88
C LEU A 436 14.02 -1.21 2.36
N THR A 437 14.97 -2.12 2.12
CA THR A 437 14.66 -3.52 1.80
C THR A 437 14.15 -4.27 3.04
N GLU A 438 13.51 -5.43 2.83
CA GLU A 438 13.09 -6.31 3.94
C GLU A 438 14.26 -6.66 4.88
N ALA A 439 15.47 -6.81 4.33
CA ALA A 439 16.68 -7.05 5.12
C ALA A 439 17.13 -5.81 5.91
N ASP A 440 17.04 -4.61 5.34
CA ASP A 440 17.41 -3.35 6.01
C ASP A 440 16.44 -3.06 7.16
N LEU A 441 15.14 -3.28 6.95
CA LEU A 441 14.10 -3.12 7.96
C LEU A 441 14.30 -4.09 9.13
N VAL A 442 14.62 -5.36 8.86
CA VAL A 442 14.91 -6.37 9.90
C VAL A 442 16.19 -6.03 10.67
N ALA A 443 17.24 -5.58 9.99
CA ALA A 443 18.49 -5.16 10.63
C ALA A 443 18.29 -3.93 11.54
N MET A 444 17.47 -2.98 11.08
CA MET A 444 17.14 -1.75 11.78
C MET A 444 16.20 -2.01 12.98
N TRP A 445 15.28 -2.96 12.83
CA TRP A 445 14.23 -3.27 13.79
C TRP A 445 14.74 -3.61 15.19
N SER A 446 15.77 -4.47 15.27
CA SER A 446 16.37 -4.92 16.52
C SER A 446 16.95 -3.79 17.39
N ARG A 447 17.02 -2.56 16.85
CA ARG A 447 17.68 -1.40 17.46
C ARG A 447 16.77 -0.19 17.63
N LEU A 448 15.50 -0.28 17.23
CA LEU A 448 14.53 0.79 17.41
C LEU A 448 14.03 0.81 18.86
N ARG A 449 14.06 1.98 19.49
CA ARG A 449 13.46 2.16 20.82
C ARG A 449 12.36 3.20 20.77
N TRP A 450 11.17 2.82 21.22
CA TRP A 450 10.05 3.74 21.36
C TRP A 450 10.20 4.52 22.65
N ARG A 451 10.05 5.84 22.58
CA ARG A 451 10.16 6.76 23.72
C ARG A 451 8.91 7.61 23.78
N GLN A 452 8.20 7.49 24.90
CA GLN A 452 7.08 8.37 25.25
C GLN A 452 7.64 9.72 25.73
N ILE A 453 6.99 10.81 25.35
CA ILE A 453 7.37 12.17 25.73
C ILE A 453 6.21 12.91 26.38
N ARG A 454 6.51 13.74 27.38
CA ARG A 454 5.52 14.58 28.08
C ARG A 454 5.70 16.06 27.72
N PRO A 455 4.62 16.88 27.77
CA PRO A 455 4.74 18.32 27.56
C PRO A 455 5.81 18.93 28.50
N GLY A 456 6.72 19.73 27.93
CA GLY A 456 7.81 20.38 28.64
C GLY A 456 9.09 19.55 28.80
N GLU A 457 9.06 18.25 28.48
CA GLU A 457 10.22 17.35 28.59
C GLU A 457 11.34 17.78 27.62
N VAL A 458 12.57 17.88 28.14
CA VAL A 458 13.76 18.11 27.32
C VAL A 458 14.29 16.77 26.82
N ILE A 459 14.32 16.60 25.50
CA ILE A 459 14.70 15.35 24.85
C ILE A 459 16.20 15.34 24.53
N LEU A 460 16.72 16.47 24.04
CA LEU A 460 18.14 16.75 23.79
C LEU A 460 18.46 18.16 24.28
N ARG A 461 19.67 18.40 24.77
CA ARG A 461 20.16 19.75 25.11
C ARG A 461 21.28 20.15 24.16
N GLU A 462 21.32 21.44 23.82
CA GLU A 462 22.40 21.99 23.00
C GLU A 462 23.78 21.70 23.64
N GLU A 463 24.79 21.40 22.81
CA GLU A 463 26.15 21.04 23.19
C GLU A 463 26.32 19.72 23.97
N GLU A 464 25.25 19.01 24.31
CA GLU A 464 25.35 17.68 24.93
C GLU A 464 25.66 16.58 23.89
N PRO A 465 26.34 15.50 24.30
CA PRO A 465 26.56 14.35 23.44
C PRO A 465 25.24 13.76 22.93
N ALA A 466 25.00 13.88 21.63
CA ALA A 466 23.82 13.32 20.99
C ALA A 466 24.12 11.87 20.55
N THR A 467 23.55 10.92 21.28
CA THR A 467 23.77 9.48 21.05
C THR A 467 22.65 8.84 20.25
N SER A 468 21.59 9.59 19.91
CA SER A 468 20.42 9.04 19.24
C SER A 468 19.78 10.03 18.27
N PHE A 469 19.26 9.48 17.19
CA PHE A 469 18.41 10.14 16.20
C PHE A 469 16.95 9.80 16.50
N PHE A 470 16.04 10.75 16.36
CA PHE A 470 14.63 10.59 16.73
C PHE A 470 13.70 10.92 15.58
N ILE A 471 12.64 10.13 15.41
CA ILE A 471 11.51 10.43 14.52
C ILE A 471 10.27 10.67 15.38
N VAL A 472 9.57 11.76 15.13
CA VAL A 472 8.31 12.09 15.80
C VAL A 472 7.19 11.26 15.19
N THR A 473 6.53 10.42 15.98
CA THR A 473 5.41 9.59 15.52
C THR A 473 4.05 10.16 15.92
N SER A 474 4.00 10.83 17.06
CA SER A 474 2.84 11.59 17.54
C SER A 474 3.31 12.70 18.49
N GLY A 475 2.50 13.74 18.65
CA GLY A 475 2.87 14.94 19.40
C GLY A 475 3.78 15.90 18.61
N GLU A 476 4.32 16.89 19.29
CA GLU A 476 5.13 17.96 18.71
C GLU A 476 6.32 18.27 19.62
N VAL A 477 7.44 18.61 18.98
CA VAL A 477 8.65 19.10 19.64
C VAL A 477 9.09 20.43 19.03
N GLU A 478 9.82 21.23 19.78
CA GLU A 478 10.34 22.53 19.38
C GLU A 478 11.86 22.56 19.55
N ILE A 479 12.55 23.20 18.60
CA ILE A 479 14.00 23.42 18.62
C ILE A 479 14.28 24.81 19.18
N GLU A 480 15.03 24.86 20.27
CA GLU A 480 15.52 26.07 20.94
C GLU A 480 17.05 26.15 20.82
N VAL A 481 17.59 27.29 20.44
CA VAL A 481 19.04 27.56 20.45
C VAL A 481 19.34 28.74 21.38
N ALA A 482 20.45 28.66 22.10
CA ALA A 482 20.89 29.73 22.99
C ALA A 482 21.17 31.02 22.19
N SER A 483 20.54 32.12 22.60
CA SER A 483 20.85 33.46 22.10
C SER A 483 22.01 34.08 22.89
N PRO A 484 22.84 34.93 22.27
CA PRO A 484 23.82 35.77 22.98
C PRO A 484 23.21 36.58 24.13
N ASP A 485 21.90 36.90 24.06
CA ASP A 485 21.17 37.72 25.03
C ASP A 485 20.55 36.91 26.19
N GLY A 486 20.83 35.60 26.27
CA GLY A 486 20.40 34.72 27.36
C GLY A 486 18.96 34.17 27.28
N ALA A 487 18.13 34.68 26.37
CA ALA A 487 16.79 34.11 26.09
C ALA A 487 16.87 33.09 24.93
N PRO A 488 16.31 31.87 25.07
CA PRO A 488 16.35 30.87 24.00
C PRO A 488 15.52 31.32 22.78
N HIS A 489 16.11 31.26 21.59
CA HIS A 489 15.40 31.50 20.33
C HIS A 489 14.80 30.20 19.79
N ARG A 490 13.50 30.24 19.48
CA ARG A 490 12.78 29.14 18.86
C ARG A 490 13.03 29.13 17.36
N LEU A 491 13.64 28.06 16.85
CA LEU A 491 14.01 27.94 15.43
C LEU A 491 12.93 27.25 14.60
N ALA A 492 12.34 26.17 15.11
CA ALA A 492 11.36 25.38 14.38
C ALA A 492 10.52 24.50 15.30
N ARG A 493 9.32 24.11 14.84
CA ARG A 493 8.53 23.03 15.40
C ARG A 493 8.53 21.82 14.47
N ILE A 494 8.59 20.64 15.07
CA ILE A 494 8.62 19.36 14.39
C ILE A 494 7.43 18.55 14.90
N GLY A 495 6.49 18.28 13.99
CA GLY A 495 5.34 17.42 14.23
C GLY A 495 5.55 15.99 13.69
N PRO A 496 4.50 15.16 13.68
CA PRO A 496 4.56 13.77 13.21
C PRO A 496 5.14 13.66 11.79
N GLY A 497 6.05 12.71 11.61
CA GLY A 497 6.79 12.49 10.36
C GLY A 497 8.07 13.32 10.22
N GLY A 498 8.30 14.31 11.08
CA GLY A 498 9.58 14.99 11.19
C GLY A 498 10.57 14.22 12.06
N PHE A 499 11.85 14.60 11.97
CA PHE A 499 12.93 13.97 12.71
C PHE A 499 13.96 14.99 13.22
N PHE A 500 14.75 14.60 14.23
CA PHE A 500 15.79 15.44 14.83
C PHE A 500 16.92 14.61 15.46
N GLY A 501 18.06 15.25 15.77
CA GLY A 501 19.23 14.60 16.37
C GLY A 501 20.22 14.00 15.35
N GLU A 502 19.95 14.18 14.06
CA GLU A 502 20.79 13.80 12.93
C GLU A 502 22.14 14.51 12.98
N VAL A 503 22.12 15.82 13.26
CA VAL A 503 23.34 16.63 13.33
C VAL A 503 24.23 16.11 14.44
N GLY A 504 23.67 15.91 15.62
CA GLY A 504 24.41 15.41 16.76
C GLY A 504 24.92 13.97 16.59
N CYS A 505 24.21 13.10 15.89
CA CYS A 505 24.72 11.76 15.55
C CYS A 505 25.92 11.82 14.60
N LEU A 506 26.02 12.84 13.74
CA LEU A 506 27.11 13.01 12.80
C LEU A 506 28.31 13.76 13.40
N THR A 507 28.05 14.87 14.08
CA THR A 507 29.07 15.76 14.66
C THR A 507 29.50 15.36 16.06
N GLY A 508 28.70 14.53 16.75
CA GLY A 508 28.93 14.08 18.13
C GLY A 508 28.26 14.94 19.21
N ARG A 509 27.70 16.12 18.89
CA ARG A 509 27.02 17.02 19.84
C ARG A 509 25.76 17.63 19.24
N SER A 510 24.72 17.78 20.05
CA SER A 510 23.46 18.42 19.63
C SER A 510 23.67 19.89 19.29
N ASP A 511 23.07 20.34 18.20
CA ASP A 511 23.12 21.72 17.70
C ASP A 511 21.92 22.57 18.16
N GLY A 512 21.09 22.03 19.04
CA GLY A 512 19.99 22.74 19.68
C GLY A 512 19.41 21.94 20.85
N THR A 513 18.65 22.63 21.69
CA THR A 513 17.82 22.03 22.73
C THR A 513 16.47 21.66 22.15
N ILE A 514 16.07 20.41 22.28
CA ILE A 514 14.79 19.90 21.78
C ILE A 514 13.85 19.66 22.95
N ARG A 515 12.68 20.28 22.91
CA ARG A 515 11.67 20.17 23.97
C ARG A 515 10.32 19.72 23.41
N ALA A 516 9.67 18.78 24.07
CA ALA A 516 8.31 18.40 23.75
C ALA A 516 7.32 19.51 24.11
N THR A 517 6.48 19.93 23.16
CA THR A 517 5.41 20.92 23.40
C THR A 517 4.09 20.24 23.77
N THR A 518 3.87 19.02 23.27
CA THR A 518 2.70 18.18 23.58
C THR A 518 3.13 16.79 24.03
N ALA A 519 2.20 16.02 24.61
CA ALA A 519 2.42 14.60 24.88
C ALA A 519 2.48 13.84 23.56
N GLY A 520 3.36 12.85 23.46
CA GLY A 520 3.58 12.17 22.21
C GLY A 520 4.53 10.98 22.31
N GLU A 521 4.92 10.47 21.16
CA GLU A 521 5.75 9.30 21.03
C GLU A 521 6.81 9.50 19.94
N LEU A 522 8.04 9.06 20.23
CA LEU A 522 9.19 9.11 19.35
C LEU A 522 9.73 7.72 19.07
N ILE A 523 10.32 7.54 17.89
CA ILE A 523 11.20 6.40 17.60
C ILE A 523 12.64 6.89 17.73
N ALA A 524 13.44 6.23 18.57
CA ALA A 524 14.84 6.52 18.79
C ALA A 524 15.73 5.47 18.11
N PHE A 525 16.77 5.96 17.44
CA PHE A 525 17.83 5.18 16.81
C PHE A 525 19.15 5.50 17.49
N GLU A 526 19.86 4.50 17.99
CA GLU A 526 21.21 4.73 18.49
C GLU A 526 22.14 5.15 17.35
N ARG A 527 23.12 6.02 17.65
CA ARG A 527 24.09 6.58 16.69
C ARG A 527 24.71 5.54 15.75
N LYS A 528 25.07 4.36 16.28
CA LYS A 528 25.62 3.25 15.48
C LYS A 528 24.62 2.75 14.42
N GLY A 529 23.36 2.58 14.82
CA GLY A 529 22.27 2.19 13.90
C GLY A 529 21.99 3.26 12.84
N PHE A 530 22.02 4.53 13.22
CA PHE A 530 21.88 5.66 12.28
C PHE A 530 23.02 5.73 11.25
N ILE A 531 24.28 5.54 11.68
CA ILE A 531 25.43 5.54 10.77
C ILE A 531 25.36 4.38 9.77
N GLU A 532 24.98 3.18 10.22
CA GLU A 532 24.77 2.02 9.35
C GLU A 532 23.62 2.26 8.35
N LEU A 533 22.52 2.87 8.79
CA LEU A 533 21.40 3.26 7.94
C LEU A 533 21.84 4.23 6.81
N MET A 534 22.65 5.24 7.14
CA MET A 534 23.23 6.15 6.15
C MET A 534 24.26 5.50 5.21
N ALA A 535 24.85 4.37 5.61
CA ALA A 535 25.78 3.62 4.78
C ALA A 535 25.06 2.74 3.74
N HIS A 536 23.89 2.20 4.10
CA HIS A 536 23.11 1.31 3.24
C HIS A 536 22.06 2.04 2.39
N SER A 537 21.66 3.25 2.77
CA SER A 537 20.70 4.06 2.01
C SER A 537 21.29 5.40 1.53
N PRO A 538 21.67 5.51 0.24
CA PRO A 538 22.12 6.76 -0.37
C PRO A 538 21.08 7.89 -0.36
N VAL A 539 19.80 7.54 -0.32
CA VAL A 539 18.68 8.50 -0.28
C VAL A 539 18.57 9.15 1.10
N VAL A 540 18.61 8.36 2.17
CA VAL A 540 18.59 8.87 3.55
C VAL A 540 19.75 9.82 3.81
N ARG A 541 20.93 9.49 3.25
CA ARG A 541 22.08 10.40 3.29
C ARG A 541 21.78 11.75 2.62
N THR A 542 21.13 11.74 1.46
CA THR A 542 20.85 12.95 0.67
C THR A 542 19.83 13.86 1.38
N ASP A 543 18.78 13.30 1.98
CA ASP A 543 17.76 14.06 2.70
C ASP A 543 18.30 14.63 4.02
N VAL A 544 19.08 13.84 4.76
CA VAL A 544 19.78 14.32 5.96
C VAL A 544 20.72 15.46 5.59
N GLU A 545 21.52 15.33 4.52
CA GLU A 545 22.41 16.40 4.06
C GLU A 545 21.66 17.67 3.61
N ALA A 546 20.49 17.52 2.96
CA ALA A 546 19.65 18.65 2.56
C ALA A 546 19.06 19.39 3.77
N GLN A 547 18.61 18.65 4.77
CA GLN A 547 18.09 19.21 6.01
C GLN A 547 19.19 19.87 6.85
N MET A 548 20.39 19.29 6.91
CA MET A 548 21.56 19.91 7.54
C MET A 548 21.91 21.25 6.89
N ARG A 549 21.88 21.33 5.55
CA ARG A 549 22.08 22.60 4.82
C ARG A 549 21.03 23.65 5.23
N ARG A 550 19.75 23.26 5.30
CA ARG A 550 18.64 24.16 5.67
C ARG A 550 18.72 24.64 7.13
N LEU A 551 19.04 23.76 8.07
CA LEU A 551 19.23 24.10 9.48
C LEU A 551 20.47 24.98 9.69
N HIS A 552 21.56 24.71 8.97
CA HIS A 552 22.74 25.56 8.96
C HIS A 552 22.42 26.95 8.38
N GLU A 553 21.66 27.04 7.29
CA GLU A 553 21.20 28.34 6.77
C GLU A 553 20.35 29.11 7.80
N LEU A 554 19.43 28.44 8.49
CA LEU A 554 18.57 29.05 9.51
C LEU A 554 19.34 29.47 10.78
N LYS A 555 20.30 28.66 11.25
CA LYS A 555 21.12 28.93 12.45
C LYS A 555 22.14 30.05 12.22
N TYR A 556 22.62 30.23 10.99
CA TYR A 556 23.65 31.21 10.63
C TYR A 556 23.11 32.45 9.89
N ALA A 557 21.86 32.47 9.42
CA ALA A 557 21.21 33.69 8.95
C ALA A 557 21.05 34.77 10.05
N THR A 558 21.10 34.37 11.31
CA THR A 558 21.01 35.24 12.50
C THR A 558 22.37 35.63 13.11
N ARG A 559 23.50 35.23 12.52
CA ARG A 559 24.83 35.71 12.96
C ARG A 559 25.29 36.86 12.06
N PRO A 560 25.58 38.07 12.59
CA PRO A 560 26.26 39.09 11.80
C PRO A 560 27.62 38.51 11.38
N GLY A 561 27.90 38.51 10.08
CA GLY A 561 29.20 38.10 9.57
C GLY A 561 30.33 38.93 10.22
N PRO A 562 31.55 38.39 10.36
CA PRO A 562 32.65 39.15 10.93
C PRO A 562 32.88 40.39 10.08
N ALA A 563 32.93 41.56 10.72
CA ALA A 563 33.35 42.79 10.08
C ALA A 563 34.74 42.58 9.49
N VAL A 564 34.83 42.62 8.16
CA VAL A 564 36.12 42.71 7.47
C VAL A 564 36.65 44.11 7.75
N THR A 565 37.50 44.21 8.76
CA THR A 565 38.29 45.42 9.02
C THR A 565 39.31 45.56 7.89
N VAL A 566 39.01 46.42 6.92
CA VAL A 566 40.00 46.90 5.95
C VAL A 566 40.99 47.78 6.71
N GLY A 567 42.09 47.17 7.16
CA GLY A 567 43.24 47.91 7.68
C GLY A 567 43.99 48.59 6.55
N GLN A 568 43.83 49.91 6.42
CA GLN A 568 44.81 50.76 5.76
C GLN A 568 45.88 51.18 6.77
N SER A 569 47.12 50.76 6.52
CA SER A 569 48.37 51.42 6.95
C SER A 569 49.51 50.70 6.23
N GLY A 570 50.42 51.32 5.49
CA GLY A 570 50.66 52.71 5.14
C GLY A 570 51.83 52.72 4.16
N GLY A 571 51.88 53.71 3.26
CA GLY A 571 53.08 54.03 2.51
C GLY A 571 54.02 54.89 3.37
N HIS A 572 55.30 54.50 3.42
CA HIS A 572 56.49 55.34 3.22
C HIS A 572 57.73 54.64 3.81
N GLY A 573 58.77 54.52 2.98
CA GLY A 573 60.08 53.99 3.34
C GLY A 573 60.70 53.24 2.18
#